data_AF-A0AAD6YR81-F1
#
_entry.id   AF-A0AAD6YR81-F1
#
_cell.length_a   1.000
_cell.length_b   1.000
_cell.length_c   1.000
_cell.angle_alpha   90.00
_cell.angle_beta   90.00
_cell.angle_gamma   90.00
#
_symmetry.space_group_name_H-M   'P 1'
#
loop_
_entity.id
_entity.type
_entity.pdbx_description
1 polymer ?
#
loop_
_entity_poly.entity_id
_entity_poly.type
_entity_poly.pdbx_seq_one_letter_code
_entity_poly.pdbx_strand_id
1 'polypeptide(L)'
;MEKRASRDRELKAARRFDQRISKLSKVTNALVRKRHLEKQKRDPVRKGSTLSNEPVFPPPAPSVQLRHKIISGMCEDIDPARLEEAGCAVCGQLTPTVQLTKINYQLAGPG
;
A
#
# COMPACT_ATOMS: atom_id res chain seq x y z
N MET A 1 -16.05 -11.13 68.32
CA MET A 1 -16.49 -12.03 67.21
C MET A 1 -16.66 -11.29 65.88
N GLU A 2 -16.98 -10.01 65.90
CA GLU A 2 -17.33 -9.17 64.73
C GLU A 2 -16.21 -9.03 63.66
N LYS A 3 -14.94 -8.89 64.08
CA LYS A 3 -13.80 -8.77 63.15
C LYS A 3 -13.58 -10.00 62.26
N ARG A 4 -13.94 -11.21 62.74
CA ARG A 4 -13.84 -12.45 61.95
C ARG A 4 -14.91 -12.50 60.86
N ALA A 5 -16.12 -12.06 61.17
CA ALA A 5 -17.22 -12.00 60.22
C ALA A 5 -16.95 -11.00 59.08
N SER A 6 -16.29 -9.86 59.36
CA SER A 6 -15.88 -8.90 58.30
C SER A 6 -14.87 -9.53 57.34
N ARG A 7 -13.81 -10.14 57.89
CA ARG A 7 -12.77 -10.80 57.10
C ARG A 7 -13.32 -11.92 56.21
N ASP A 8 -14.27 -12.70 56.73
CA ASP A 8 -14.91 -13.77 55.96
C ASP A 8 -15.79 -13.23 54.80
N ARG A 9 -16.42 -12.06 54.97
CA ARG A 9 -17.16 -11.39 53.90
C ARG A 9 -16.22 -10.89 52.81
N GLU A 10 -15.08 -10.32 53.18
CA GLU A 10 -14.04 -9.86 52.25
C GLU A 10 -13.42 -11.02 51.46
N LEU A 11 -13.06 -12.12 52.13
CA LEU A 11 -12.56 -13.35 51.49
C LEU A 11 -13.57 -13.93 50.49
N LYS A 12 -14.87 -13.91 50.85
CA LYS A 12 -15.94 -14.35 49.93
C LYS A 12 -16.09 -13.40 48.75
N ALA A 13 -15.95 -12.09 48.95
CA ALA A 13 -15.99 -11.10 47.88
C ALA A 13 -14.81 -11.27 46.90
N ALA A 14 -13.59 -11.45 47.41
CA ALA A 14 -12.39 -11.71 46.61
C ALA A 14 -12.54 -12.98 45.76
N ARG A 15 -13.00 -14.10 46.35
CA ARG A 15 -13.25 -15.35 45.61
C ARG A 15 -14.28 -15.18 44.49
N ARG A 16 -15.34 -14.38 44.72
CA ARG A 16 -16.36 -14.09 43.70
C ARG A 16 -15.77 -13.26 42.56
N PHE A 17 -14.90 -12.30 42.88
CA PHE A 17 -14.19 -11.49 41.90
C PHE A 17 -13.27 -12.37 41.03
N ASP A 18 -12.43 -13.20 41.65
CA ASP A 18 -11.53 -14.12 40.93
C ASP A 18 -12.30 -15.09 40.03
N GLN A 19 -13.42 -15.62 40.52
CA GLN A 19 -14.29 -16.49 39.74
C GLN A 19 -14.87 -15.75 38.52
N ARG A 20 -15.22 -14.47 38.66
CA ARG A 20 -15.72 -13.64 37.56
C ARG A 20 -14.62 -13.36 36.53
N ILE A 21 -13.41 -13.02 36.96
CA ILE A 21 -12.26 -12.82 36.08
C ILE A 21 -11.93 -14.10 35.29
N SER A 22 -11.91 -15.26 35.96
CA SER A 22 -11.71 -16.57 35.31
C SER A 22 -12.79 -16.89 34.26
N LYS A 23 -14.05 -16.52 34.52
CA LYS A 23 -15.12 -16.68 33.53
C LYS A 23 -14.95 -15.75 32.34
N LEU A 24 -14.59 -14.49 32.58
CA LEU A 24 -14.36 -13.51 31.52
C LEU A 24 -13.21 -13.94 30.60
N SER A 25 -12.10 -14.43 31.17
CA SER A 25 -10.95 -14.90 30.37
C SER A 25 -11.27 -16.13 29.52
N LYS A 26 -12.13 -17.04 29.99
CA LYS A 26 -12.61 -18.18 29.19
C LYS A 26 -13.47 -17.71 28.00
N VAL A 27 -14.36 -16.74 28.22
CA VAL A 27 -15.24 -16.20 27.18
C VAL A 27 -14.43 -15.46 26.12
N THR A 28 -13.48 -14.61 26.52
CA THR A 28 -12.62 -13.89 25.58
C THR A 28 -11.79 -14.85 24.73
N ASN A 29 -11.17 -15.88 25.34
CA ASN A 29 -10.41 -16.89 24.62
C ASN A 29 -11.28 -17.69 23.62
N ALA A 30 -12.52 -18.04 23.99
CA ALA A 30 -13.45 -18.72 23.09
C ALA A 30 -13.85 -17.83 21.88
N LEU A 31 -14.09 -16.54 22.10
CA LEU A 31 -14.40 -15.58 21.04
C LEU A 31 -13.22 -15.38 20.08
N VAL A 32 -12.00 -15.28 20.60
CA VAL A 32 -10.77 -15.17 19.79
C VAL A 32 -10.59 -16.42 18.92
N ARG A 33 -10.79 -17.62 19.48
CA ARG A 33 -10.75 -18.89 18.72
C ARG A 33 -11.81 -18.93 17.61
N LYS A 34 -13.05 -18.51 17.90
CA LYS A 34 -14.12 -18.45 16.90
C LYS A 34 -13.76 -17.53 15.74
N ARG A 35 -13.24 -16.32 16.00
CA ARG A 35 -12.80 -15.39 14.94
C ARG A 35 -11.67 -15.98 14.08
N HIS A 36 -10.71 -16.68 14.68
CA HIS A 36 -9.62 -17.31 13.93
C HIS A 36 -10.13 -18.42 13.00
N LEU A 37 -11.07 -19.24 13.48
CA LEU A 37 -11.71 -20.28 12.68
C LEU A 37 -12.57 -19.69 11.56
N GLU A 38 -13.32 -18.60 11.81
CA GLU A 38 -14.07 -17.89 10.78
C GLU A 38 -13.16 -17.24 9.74
N LYS A 39 -12.02 -16.69 10.14
CA LYS A 39 -11.03 -16.10 9.22
C LYS A 39 -10.37 -17.16 8.34
N GLN A 40 -10.09 -18.37 8.87
CA GLN A 40 -9.63 -19.51 8.06
C GLN A 40 -10.69 -20.01 7.07
N LYS A 41 -12.00 -19.86 7.38
CA LYS A 41 -13.07 -20.22 6.44
C LYS A 41 -13.28 -19.20 5.32
N ARG A 42 -12.77 -17.96 5.47
CA ARG A 42 -13.14 -16.86 4.57
C ARG A 42 -12.24 -16.64 3.35
N ASP A 43 -11.02 -17.17 3.24
CA ASP A 43 -10.24 -17.02 1.97
C ASP A 43 -9.09 -18.04 1.79
N PRO A 44 -8.77 -18.51 0.56
CA PRO A 44 -9.63 -18.60 -0.63
C PRO A 44 -9.67 -20.02 -1.20
N VAL A 45 -10.86 -20.44 -1.61
CA VAL A 45 -10.99 -21.45 -2.65
C VAL A 45 -10.50 -20.81 -3.95
N ARG A 46 -9.21 -20.96 -4.27
CA ARG A 46 -8.72 -20.96 -5.66
C ARG A 46 -9.30 -22.21 -6.33
N LYS A 47 -10.60 -22.20 -6.63
CA LYS A 47 -11.16 -23.12 -7.62
C LYS A 47 -10.82 -22.52 -8.97
N GLY A 48 -9.79 -23.07 -9.58
CA GLY A 48 -9.71 -23.04 -11.03
C GLY A 48 -10.97 -23.68 -11.64
N SER A 49 -11.20 -23.33 -12.89
CA SER A 49 -12.21 -23.78 -13.84
C SER A 49 -13.64 -23.25 -13.67
N THR A 50 -14.01 -22.29 -14.53
CA THR A 50 -15.00 -22.51 -15.60
C THR A 50 -14.74 -21.51 -16.73
N LEU A 51 -14.84 -21.96 -17.98
CA LEU A 51 -14.64 -21.22 -19.22
C LEU A 51 -15.58 -20.00 -19.34
N SER A 52 -15.17 -18.85 -18.83
CA SER A 52 -15.72 -17.55 -19.24
C SER A 52 -14.63 -16.81 -20.02
N ASN A 53 -14.94 -16.37 -21.23
CA ASN A 53 -14.10 -15.44 -22.02
C ASN A 53 -14.08 -14.03 -21.39
N GLU A 54 -14.34 -13.92 -20.10
CA GLU A 54 -14.39 -12.65 -19.40
C GLU A 54 -12.99 -12.32 -18.90
N PRO A 55 -12.41 -11.18 -19.31
CA PRO A 55 -11.07 -10.81 -18.90
C PRO A 55 -11.02 -10.67 -17.38
N VAL A 56 -10.13 -11.41 -16.74
CA VAL A 56 -9.93 -11.34 -15.29
C VAL A 56 -9.47 -9.93 -14.93
N PHE A 57 -10.33 -9.20 -14.21
CA PHE A 57 -10.02 -7.86 -13.69
C PHE A 57 -9.96 -7.86 -12.15
N PRO A 58 -8.91 -7.26 -11.55
CA PRO A 58 -7.75 -6.69 -12.22
C PRO A 58 -6.89 -7.77 -12.86
N PRO A 59 -6.16 -7.44 -13.93
CA PRO A 59 -5.18 -8.36 -14.49
C PRO A 59 -4.15 -8.75 -13.43
N PRO A 60 -3.48 -9.91 -13.60
CA PRO A 60 -2.36 -10.25 -12.75
C PRO A 60 -1.31 -9.14 -12.77
N ALA A 61 -0.67 -8.92 -11.62
CA ALA A 61 0.37 -7.90 -11.52
C ALA A 61 1.47 -8.14 -12.57
N PRO A 62 2.00 -7.08 -13.21
CA PRO A 62 3.09 -7.21 -14.18
C PRO A 62 4.33 -7.82 -13.52
N SER A 63 5.19 -8.48 -14.31
CA SER A 63 6.44 -9.07 -13.80
C SER A 63 7.36 -8.01 -13.19
N VAL A 64 8.27 -8.41 -12.30
CA VAL A 64 9.26 -7.49 -11.69
C VAL A 64 10.06 -6.75 -12.77
N GLN A 65 10.50 -7.49 -13.80
CA GLN A 65 11.22 -6.95 -14.94
C GLN A 65 10.39 -5.91 -15.71
N LEU A 66 9.11 -6.20 -15.97
CA LEU A 66 8.23 -5.27 -16.67
C LEU A 66 7.98 -4.01 -15.85
N ARG A 67 7.76 -4.12 -14.53
CA ARG A 67 7.63 -2.95 -13.65
C ARG A 67 8.88 -2.10 -13.67
N HIS A 68 10.07 -2.71 -13.55
CA HIS A 68 11.34 -1.99 -13.63
C HIS A 68 11.47 -1.28 -14.98
N LYS A 69 11.16 -1.96 -16.10
CA LYS A 69 11.20 -1.36 -17.43
C LYS A 69 10.26 -0.15 -17.56
N ILE A 70 9.03 -0.25 -17.03
CA ILE A 70 8.07 0.86 -17.03
C ILE A 70 8.63 2.06 -16.25
N ILE A 71 9.13 1.80 -15.04
CA ILE A 71 9.66 2.86 -14.16
C ILE A 71 10.90 3.51 -14.80
N SER A 72 11.87 2.70 -15.26
CA SER A 72 13.09 3.21 -15.89
C SER A 72 12.78 4.01 -17.16
N GLY A 73 11.92 3.49 -18.04
CA GLY A 73 11.53 4.21 -19.25
C GLY A 73 10.84 5.54 -18.93
N MET A 74 9.98 5.58 -17.91
CA MET A 74 9.38 6.84 -17.47
C MET A 74 10.44 7.83 -16.97
N CYS A 75 11.41 7.38 -16.16
CA CYS A 75 12.51 8.23 -15.69
C CYS A 75 13.35 8.79 -16.84
N GLU A 76 13.59 8.00 -17.89
CA GLU A 76 14.32 8.43 -19.08
C GLU A 76 13.53 9.45 -19.92
N ASP A 77 12.20 9.33 -19.98
CA ASP A 77 11.33 10.26 -20.72
C ASP A 77 11.13 11.59 -20.01
N ILE A 78 11.23 11.61 -18.67
CA ILE A 78 11.15 12.84 -17.87
C ILE A 78 12.53 13.45 -17.54
N ASP A 79 13.58 13.04 -18.25
CA ASP A 79 14.88 13.70 -18.12
C ASP A 79 14.71 15.20 -18.45
N PRO A 80 15.13 16.13 -17.57
CA PRO A 80 15.00 17.57 -17.80
C PRO A 80 15.55 18.00 -19.16
N ALA A 81 16.67 17.42 -19.61
CA ALA A 81 17.26 17.74 -20.90
C ALA A 81 16.33 17.40 -22.07
N ARG A 82 15.43 16.41 -21.93
CA ARG A 82 14.45 16.03 -22.96
C ARG A 82 13.12 16.78 -22.84
N LEU A 83 12.84 17.38 -21.68
CA LEU A 83 11.64 18.15 -21.38
C LEU A 83 11.78 19.65 -21.69
N GLU A 84 12.98 20.21 -21.59
CA GLU A 84 13.21 21.63 -21.86
C GLU A 84 12.95 21.97 -23.33
N GLU A 85 12.06 22.93 -23.57
CA GLU A 85 11.67 23.39 -24.90
C GLU A 85 11.96 24.89 -25.06
N ALA A 86 12.30 25.31 -26.28
CA ALA A 86 12.36 26.73 -26.62
C ALA A 86 11.36 27.05 -27.73
N GLY A 87 10.74 28.22 -27.62
CA GLY A 87 9.83 28.73 -28.64
C GLY A 87 10.56 29.43 -29.78
N CYS A 88 10.14 29.17 -31.02
CA CYS A 88 10.57 29.94 -32.17
C CYS A 88 9.95 31.35 -32.14
N ALA A 89 10.75 32.40 -32.15
CA ALA A 89 10.26 33.78 -32.15
C ALA A 89 9.51 34.18 -33.45
N VAL A 90 9.62 33.39 -34.51
CA VAL A 90 8.96 33.65 -35.81
C VAL A 90 7.60 32.97 -35.89
N CYS A 91 7.52 31.67 -35.60
CA CYS A 91 6.29 30.88 -35.77
C CYS A 91 5.64 30.44 -34.44
N GLY A 92 6.30 30.65 -33.30
CA GLY A 92 5.78 30.28 -31.98
C GLY A 92 5.82 28.79 -31.66
N GLN A 93 6.30 27.93 -32.56
CA GLN A 93 6.41 26.50 -32.29
C GLN A 93 7.43 26.21 -31.19
N LEU A 94 7.08 25.32 -30.28
CA LEU A 94 7.99 24.78 -29.27
C LEU A 94 8.81 23.64 -29.89
N THR A 95 10.09 23.61 -29.59
CA THR A 95 11.01 22.55 -30.04
C THR A 95 11.89 22.13 -28.86
N PRO A 96 12.09 20.81 -28.64
CA PRO A 96 12.99 20.33 -27.62
C PRO A 96 14.39 20.93 -27.79
N THR A 97 14.96 21.45 -26.70
CA THR A 97 16.27 22.12 -26.71
C THR A 97 17.39 21.22 -27.23
N VAL A 98 17.31 19.91 -27.00
CA VAL A 98 18.23 18.90 -27.54
C VAL A 98 18.23 18.80 -29.07
N GLN A 99 17.21 19.32 -29.74
CA GLN A 99 17.13 19.38 -31.21
C GLN A 99 17.60 20.74 -31.77
N LEU A 100 17.91 21.71 -30.92
CA LEU A 100 18.35 23.03 -31.34
C LEU A 100 19.86 23.07 -31.57
N THR A 101 20.27 23.80 -32.61
CA THR A 101 21.68 24.03 -32.88
C THR A 101 22.15 25.24 -32.07
N LYS A 102 23.31 25.14 -31.40
CA LYS A 102 23.90 26.29 -30.71
C LYS A 102 24.30 27.36 -31.73
N ILE A 103 23.86 28.59 -31.50
CA ILE A 103 24.33 29.74 -32.27
C ILE A 103 25.81 29.96 -31.93
N ASN A 104 26.67 29.90 -32.94
CA ASN A 104 28.08 30.21 -32.78
C ASN A 104 28.30 31.71 -32.97
N TYR A 105 28.57 32.42 -31.88
CA TYR A 105 28.76 33.87 -31.87
C TYR A 105 30.14 34.34 -32.42
N GLN A 106 31.03 33.43 -32.82
CA GLN A 106 32.40 33.79 -33.25
C GLN A 106 32.54 34.38 -34.66
N LEU A 107 31.47 34.46 -35.47
CA LEU A 107 31.53 34.99 -36.85
C LEU A 107 31.01 36.43 -37.00
N ALA A 108 30.61 37.08 -35.91
CA ALA A 108 30.16 38.48 -35.91
C ALA A 108 31.21 39.40 -35.27
N GLY A 109 32.41 39.45 -35.84
CA GLY A 109 33.38 40.51 -35.58
C GLY A 109 33.10 41.72 -36.50
N PRO A 110 33.38 42.96 -36.07
CA PRO A 110 33.22 44.13 -36.93
C PRO A 110 34.25 44.07 -38.07
N GLY A 111 33.76 43.89 -39.29
CA GLY A 111 34.51 44.13 -40.52
C GLY A 111 34.44 45.58 -40.94
#